data_AF-A0A8D8Y7C8-F1
#
_entry.id   AF-A0A8D8Y7C8-F1
#
_cell.length_a   1.000
_cell.length_b   1.000
_cell.length_c   1.000
_cell.angle_alpha   90.00
_cell.angle_beta   90.00
_cell.angle_gamma   90.00
#
_symmetry.space_group_name_H-M   'P 1'
#
loop_
_entity.id
_entity.type
_entity.pdbx_description
1 polymer ?
#
loop_
_entity_poly.entity_id
_entity_poly.type
_entity_poly.pdbx_seq_one_letter_code
_entity_poly.pdbx_strand_id
1 'polypeptide(L)'
;MHYFMNLFFTVLIVLPQSKSLDNSASGVQRSKSGPKWVTLDPHWVKQLKFVNRMSKRKATSPDNNPNHDFCDFLFDLADYERTVNNNMFKFKAYKNAAAALAALPNRINSGTEALSIKGIGKSIAKKIDEFLSTGKLRKLDSIREDSTGQAIAELTRVSGIGPAKAKELIIQGITTIEDLRNREDLLTHHQIIGLRHLEDFEKRIPRTDVEQYEQLLKTAIAEMDPLYELTICGSYRRGLPSCGDIDVLLTHPAYVSNTSNPDPKQKKTATDLLKIVVERLQQKNLVDETLALGDVKFMGSCKLNGTMRRVDIRLTPFDQYYCAVLYFTGSDVFNQNMRKHALTQNFTLNEYTLRRLGETGLPGEAVTIGSEKDIFDYIDYPHKEPHDRNN
;
A
#
# COMPACT_ATOMS: atom_id res chain seq x y z
N MET A 1 9.36 55.79 -40.16
CA MET A 1 9.99 56.47 -41.31
C MET A 1 11.03 55.52 -41.88
N HIS A 2 10.74 54.89 -43.04
CA HIS A 2 11.54 53.81 -43.69
C HIS A 2 11.64 52.50 -42.87
N TYR A 3 11.43 51.27 -43.40
CA TYR A 3 11.95 50.56 -44.60
C TYR A 3 13.43 50.16 -44.44
N PHE A 4 13.92 48.96 -44.77
CA PHE A 4 13.35 47.73 -45.38
C PHE A 4 14.16 46.48 -44.86
N MET A 5 14.10 45.20 -45.29
CA MET A 5 13.52 44.49 -46.45
C MET A 5 13.19 43.00 -46.12
N ASN A 6 12.73 42.21 -47.10
CA ASN A 6 12.46 40.75 -47.06
C ASN A 6 13.69 39.86 -47.35
N LEU A 7 13.58 38.55 -47.04
CA LEU A 7 13.95 37.50 -48.01
C LEU A 7 13.07 36.23 -47.86
N PHE A 8 12.92 35.49 -48.96
CA PHE A 8 12.09 34.28 -49.12
C PHE A 8 12.93 32.99 -48.99
N PHE A 9 12.28 31.82 -48.82
CA PHE A 9 12.22 30.82 -49.91
C PHE A 9 11.14 29.76 -49.70
N THR A 10 10.48 29.38 -50.80
CA THR A 10 9.55 28.25 -50.92
C THR A 10 10.03 27.38 -52.06
N VAL A 11 10.00 26.05 -51.89
CA VAL A 11 10.22 25.09 -52.97
C VAL A 11 9.11 24.04 -52.96
N LEU A 12 8.63 23.69 -54.15
CA LEU A 12 7.51 22.78 -54.44
C LEU A 12 8.06 21.56 -55.23
N ILE A 13 7.19 20.77 -55.88
CA ILE A 13 7.51 19.85 -57.02
C ILE A 13 8.26 18.54 -56.61
N VAL A 14 7.91 17.32 -57.09
CA VAL A 14 6.77 16.78 -57.88
C VAL A 14 6.66 15.25 -57.67
N LEU A 15 5.50 14.65 -57.98
CA LEU A 15 5.32 13.19 -58.08
C LEU A 15 5.60 12.66 -59.50
N PRO A 16 6.45 11.64 -59.70
CA PRO A 16 6.58 10.93 -60.98
C PRO A 16 5.44 9.92 -61.20
N GLN A 17 5.04 9.73 -62.46
CA GLN A 17 4.07 8.70 -62.88
C GLN A 17 4.72 7.33 -63.21
N SER A 18 3.88 6.31 -63.29
CA SER A 18 4.20 4.92 -63.65
C SER A 18 4.75 4.72 -65.06
N LYS A 19 5.60 3.69 -65.24
CA LYS A 19 5.78 2.97 -66.51
C LYS A 19 5.75 1.46 -66.26
N SER A 20 5.35 0.71 -67.28
CA SER A 20 5.25 -0.75 -67.32
C SER A 20 6.34 -1.37 -68.20
N LEU A 21 6.76 -2.60 -67.90
CA LEU A 21 6.75 -3.78 -68.80
C LEU A 21 7.56 -4.98 -68.24
N ASP A 22 6.89 -6.13 -68.20
CA ASP A 22 7.31 -7.49 -68.58
C ASP A 22 8.58 -8.22 -68.06
N ASN A 23 8.30 -9.48 -67.66
CA ASN A 23 9.06 -10.72 -67.89
C ASN A 23 10.50 -10.91 -67.35
N SER A 24 10.62 -11.76 -66.32
CA SER A 24 11.14 -13.15 -66.48
C SER A 24 11.11 -13.91 -65.13
N ALA A 25 11.44 -15.21 -65.12
CA ALA A 25 11.08 -16.13 -64.04
C ALA A 25 12.26 -16.79 -63.31
N SER A 26 12.19 -16.84 -61.98
CA SER A 26 12.66 -17.98 -61.16
C SER A 26 12.05 -17.90 -59.75
N GLY A 27 11.36 -18.96 -59.30
CA GLY A 27 10.65 -18.95 -58.02
C GLY A 27 11.41 -19.64 -56.90
N VAL A 28 11.81 -18.90 -55.86
CA VAL A 28 12.45 -19.44 -54.65
C VAL A 28 11.70 -19.00 -53.40
N GLN A 29 11.31 -19.98 -52.57
CA GLN A 29 10.86 -19.94 -51.17
C GLN A 29 9.89 -18.82 -50.72
N ARG A 30 8.71 -19.23 -50.24
CA ARG A 30 7.72 -18.37 -49.58
C ARG A 30 8.23 -17.83 -48.23
N SER A 31 8.45 -16.52 -48.13
CA SER A 31 8.31 -15.80 -46.85
C SER A 31 6.86 -15.29 -46.70
N LYS A 32 6.32 -15.31 -45.48
CA LYS A 32 4.99 -14.76 -45.14
C LYS A 32 5.10 -13.65 -44.09
N SER A 33 5.59 -12.49 -44.50
CA SER A 33 5.51 -11.26 -43.70
C SER A 33 4.21 -10.51 -44.02
N GLY A 34 3.13 -10.82 -43.31
CA GLY A 34 1.93 -9.97 -43.30
C GLY A 34 2.20 -8.64 -42.58
N PRO A 35 1.42 -7.58 -42.84
CA PRO A 35 1.62 -6.28 -42.19
C PRO A 35 1.42 -6.39 -40.67
N LYS A 36 2.38 -5.85 -39.91
CA LYS A 36 2.22 -5.67 -38.45
C LYS A 36 1.21 -4.54 -38.20
N TRP A 37 0.00 -4.92 -37.80
CA TRP A 37 -0.97 -3.97 -37.23
C TRP A 37 -0.44 -3.47 -35.89
N VAL A 38 -0.04 -2.20 -35.82
CA VAL A 38 0.21 -1.52 -34.54
C VAL A 38 -1.15 -1.18 -33.93
N THR A 39 -1.66 -2.09 -33.11
CA THR A 39 -2.86 -1.84 -32.30
C THR A 39 -2.51 -0.83 -31.21
N LEU A 40 -2.81 0.44 -31.46
CA LEU A 40 -2.87 1.46 -30.41
C LEU A 40 -3.92 1.02 -29.38
N ASP A 41 -3.50 0.63 -28.15
CA ASP A 41 -4.43 0.27 -27.05
C ASP A 41 -5.27 1.53 -26.73
N PRO A 42 -6.55 1.58 -27.12
CA PRO A 42 -7.27 2.84 -27.19
C PRO A 42 -7.61 3.33 -25.78
N HIS A 43 -7.60 4.65 -25.59
CA HIS A 43 -7.69 5.31 -24.27
C HIS A 43 -8.80 4.75 -23.34
N TRP A 44 -9.95 4.39 -23.91
CA TRP A 44 -11.09 3.81 -23.17
C TRP A 44 -10.78 2.44 -22.52
N VAL A 45 -9.83 1.67 -23.03
CA VAL A 45 -9.38 0.40 -22.42
C VAL A 45 -8.55 0.67 -21.16
N LYS A 46 -7.71 1.71 -21.14
CA LYS A 46 -7.03 2.16 -19.91
C LYS A 46 -8.05 2.67 -18.88
N GLN A 47 -9.05 3.44 -19.33
CA GLN A 47 -10.13 3.94 -18.49
C GLN A 47 -10.97 2.80 -17.88
N LEU A 48 -11.28 1.75 -18.66
CA LEU A 48 -11.93 0.52 -18.15
C LEU A 48 -11.05 -0.26 -17.16
N LYS A 49 -9.73 -0.32 -17.37
CA LYS A 49 -8.79 -0.98 -16.44
C LYS A 49 -8.74 -0.24 -15.09
N PHE A 50 -8.79 1.10 -15.09
CA PHE A 50 -8.89 1.94 -13.89
C PHE A 50 -10.22 1.72 -13.14
N VAL A 51 -11.36 1.86 -13.82
CA VAL A 51 -12.70 1.67 -13.24
C VAL A 51 -12.88 0.25 -12.67
N ASN A 52 -12.45 -0.78 -13.39
CA ASN A 52 -12.49 -2.17 -12.91
C ASN A 52 -11.49 -2.47 -11.78
N ARG A 53 -10.56 -1.57 -11.43
CA ARG A 53 -9.64 -1.77 -10.29
C ARG A 53 -10.18 -1.19 -8.99
N MET A 54 -10.81 -0.02 -9.01
CA MET A 54 -11.43 0.54 -7.79
C MET A 54 -12.57 -0.36 -7.30
N SER A 55 -13.44 -0.80 -8.22
CA SER A 55 -14.53 -1.77 -7.98
C SER A 55 -14.09 -3.18 -7.50
N LYS A 56 -12.80 -3.53 -7.57
CA LYS A 56 -12.35 -4.92 -7.30
C LYS A 56 -12.11 -5.28 -5.84
N ARG A 57 -12.21 -4.34 -4.90
CA ARG A 57 -12.34 -4.68 -3.48
C ARG A 57 -13.80 -4.95 -3.16
N LYS A 58 -14.27 -6.17 -3.43
CA LYS A 58 -15.60 -6.63 -3.01
C LYS A 58 -15.82 -6.30 -1.53
N ALA A 59 -16.81 -5.47 -1.26
CA ALA A 59 -17.54 -5.53 -0.01
C ALA A 59 -18.15 -6.94 0.18
N THR A 60 -18.71 -7.21 1.36
CA THR A 60 -19.62 -8.35 1.55
C THR A 60 -20.65 -8.39 0.43
N SER A 61 -21.01 -9.60 -0.03
CA SER A 61 -21.76 -9.82 -1.28
C SER A 61 -22.99 -8.90 -1.42
N PRO A 62 -23.30 -8.39 -2.63
CA PRO A 62 -24.38 -7.41 -2.84
C PRO A 62 -25.72 -7.80 -2.20
N ASP A 63 -25.98 -9.11 -2.16
CA ASP A 63 -27.18 -9.75 -1.59
C ASP A 63 -27.37 -9.50 -0.08
N ASN A 64 -26.36 -8.97 0.63
CA ASN A 64 -26.37 -8.83 2.09
C ASN A 64 -25.94 -7.43 2.60
N ASN A 65 -25.83 -6.42 1.73
CA ASN A 65 -25.62 -5.02 2.12
C ASN A 65 -26.53 -4.09 1.29
N PRO A 66 -27.59 -3.50 1.89
CA PRO A 66 -28.55 -2.65 1.17
C PRO A 66 -28.01 -1.26 0.78
N ASN A 67 -26.80 -0.91 1.23
CA ASN A 67 -26.11 0.36 0.96
C ASN A 67 -24.77 0.17 0.22
N HIS A 68 -24.54 -0.99 -0.43
CA HIS A 68 -23.25 -1.33 -1.05
C HIS A 68 -22.80 -0.33 -2.13
N ASP A 69 -23.74 0.22 -2.90
CA ASP A 69 -23.51 1.26 -3.91
C ASP A 69 -22.96 2.56 -3.29
N PHE A 70 -23.42 2.92 -2.09
CA PHE A 70 -22.83 4.02 -1.33
C PHE A 70 -21.44 3.67 -0.79
N CYS A 71 -21.25 2.45 -0.29
CA CYS A 71 -19.95 1.98 0.18
C CYS A 71 -18.90 2.02 -0.94
N ASP A 72 -19.22 1.53 -2.12
CA ASP A 72 -18.34 1.48 -3.29
C ASP A 72 -17.90 2.89 -3.72
N PHE A 73 -18.84 3.84 -3.91
CA PHE A 73 -18.47 5.20 -4.31
C PHE A 73 -17.64 5.91 -3.21
N LEU A 74 -17.88 5.59 -1.94
CA LEU A 74 -17.08 6.11 -0.83
C LEU A 74 -15.69 5.48 -0.77
N PHE A 75 -15.50 4.22 -1.17
CA PHE A 75 -14.17 3.62 -1.31
C PHE A 75 -13.39 4.21 -2.49
N ASP A 76 -14.00 4.42 -3.66
CA ASP A 76 -13.40 5.14 -4.80
C ASP A 76 -12.89 6.53 -4.35
N LEU A 77 -13.73 7.29 -3.64
CA LEU A 77 -13.36 8.60 -3.10
C LEU A 77 -12.27 8.53 -2.01
N ALA A 78 -12.29 7.49 -1.17
CA ALA A 78 -11.27 7.29 -0.14
C ALA A 78 -9.89 7.03 -0.75
N ASP A 79 -9.80 6.05 -1.66
CA ASP A 79 -8.54 5.68 -2.31
C ASP A 79 -8.00 6.83 -3.18
N TYR A 80 -8.85 7.62 -3.85
CA TYR A 80 -8.40 8.83 -4.53
C TYR A 80 -7.82 9.88 -3.57
N GLU A 81 -8.51 10.18 -2.46
CA GLU A 81 -8.00 11.17 -1.49
C GLU A 81 -6.70 10.70 -0.84
N ARG A 82 -6.53 9.39 -0.57
CA ARG A 82 -5.28 8.79 -0.08
C ARG A 82 -4.16 8.90 -1.12
N THR A 83 -4.41 8.48 -2.35
CA THR A 83 -3.35 8.23 -3.34
C THR A 83 -2.98 9.48 -4.14
N VAL A 84 -3.95 10.30 -4.54
CA VAL A 84 -3.72 11.49 -5.38
C VAL A 84 -3.52 12.75 -4.53
N ASN A 85 -4.41 12.96 -3.56
CA ASN A 85 -4.40 14.16 -2.73
C ASN A 85 -3.53 14.03 -1.45
N ASN A 86 -3.10 12.82 -1.08
CA ASN A 86 -2.42 12.52 0.19
C ASN A 86 -3.22 12.97 1.44
N ASN A 87 -4.55 13.04 1.33
CA ASN A 87 -5.45 13.56 2.35
C ASN A 87 -5.98 12.45 3.27
N MET A 88 -5.14 12.05 4.22
CA MET A 88 -5.45 10.98 5.17
C MET A 88 -6.66 11.28 6.08
N PHE A 89 -7.06 12.55 6.26
CA PHE A 89 -8.27 12.89 7.01
C PHE A 89 -9.54 12.53 6.23
N LYS A 90 -9.64 12.89 4.95
CA LYS A 90 -10.77 12.55 4.10
C LYS A 90 -10.83 11.05 3.76
N PHE A 91 -9.69 10.41 3.52
CA PHE A 91 -9.61 8.94 3.36
C PHE A 91 -10.29 8.22 4.52
N LYS A 92 -9.96 8.59 5.77
CA LYS A 92 -10.61 8.05 6.98
C LYS A 92 -12.09 8.43 7.06
N ALA A 93 -12.46 9.67 6.76
CA ALA A 93 -13.86 10.09 6.79
C ALA A 93 -14.74 9.28 5.82
N TYR A 94 -14.27 9.04 4.60
CA TYR A 94 -14.98 8.23 3.61
C TYR A 94 -14.99 6.73 3.98
N LYS A 95 -13.86 6.14 4.42
CA LYS A 95 -13.85 4.75 4.93
C LYS A 95 -14.80 4.55 6.11
N ASN A 96 -14.83 5.48 7.06
CA ASN A 96 -15.68 5.38 8.25
C ASN A 96 -17.17 5.51 7.89
N ALA A 97 -17.52 6.39 6.94
CA ALA A 97 -18.88 6.48 6.42
C ALA A 97 -19.30 5.21 5.66
N ALA A 98 -18.42 4.64 4.82
CA ALA A 98 -18.68 3.39 4.13
C ALA A 98 -18.91 2.23 5.09
N ALA A 99 -18.09 2.11 6.14
CA ALA A 99 -18.24 1.10 7.19
C ALA A 99 -19.53 1.29 8.01
N ALA A 100 -19.92 2.53 8.32
CA ALA A 100 -21.15 2.81 9.03
C ALA A 100 -22.41 2.48 8.20
N LEU A 101 -22.38 2.71 6.88
CA LEU A 101 -23.47 2.35 5.97
C LEU A 101 -23.57 0.83 5.74
N ALA A 102 -22.43 0.14 5.65
CA ALA A 102 -22.36 -1.32 5.51
C ALA A 102 -22.85 -2.07 6.76
N ALA A 103 -22.86 -1.42 7.92
CA ALA A 103 -23.36 -1.98 9.18
C ALA A 103 -24.89 -1.83 9.37
N LEU A 104 -25.60 -1.17 8.44
CA LEU A 104 -27.04 -0.98 8.52
C LEU A 104 -27.83 -2.12 7.87
N PRO A 105 -28.88 -2.65 8.51
CA PRO A 105 -29.74 -3.68 7.93
C PRO A 105 -30.72 -3.13 6.88
N ASN A 106 -30.87 -1.81 6.79
CA ASN A 106 -31.85 -1.13 5.93
C ASN A 106 -31.15 -0.19 4.93
N ARG A 107 -31.77 0.01 3.76
CA ARG A 107 -31.31 0.99 2.76
C ARG A 107 -31.63 2.41 3.22
N ILE A 108 -30.65 3.29 3.11
CA ILE A 108 -30.80 4.73 3.34
C ILE A 108 -31.40 5.41 2.09
N ASN A 109 -32.39 6.26 2.30
CA ASN A 109 -33.25 6.85 1.27
C ASN A 109 -33.06 8.38 1.13
N SER A 110 -32.24 9.01 1.98
CA SER A 110 -31.84 10.41 1.83
C SER A 110 -30.51 10.72 2.53
N GLY A 111 -29.85 11.80 2.11
CA GLY A 111 -28.72 12.37 2.82
C GLY A 111 -29.08 12.91 4.21
N THR A 112 -30.33 13.32 4.44
CA THR A 112 -30.81 13.71 5.78
C THR A 112 -30.84 12.52 6.74
N GLU A 113 -31.35 11.38 6.28
CA GLU A 113 -31.31 10.11 7.02
C GLU A 113 -29.85 9.68 7.25
N ALA A 114 -29.00 9.76 6.21
CA ALA A 114 -27.57 9.48 6.33
C ALA A 114 -26.86 10.39 7.35
N LEU A 115 -27.25 11.66 7.45
CA LEU A 115 -26.65 12.65 8.36
C LEU A 115 -26.91 12.33 9.85
N SER A 116 -27.89 11.48 10.17
CA SER A 116 -28.10 10.96 11.53
C SER A 116 -27.02 9.94 11.95
N ILE A 117 -26.31 9.34 10.99
CA ILE A 117 -25.34 8.27 11.23
C ILE A 117 -24.02 8.85 11.74
N LYS A 118 -23.58 8.40 12.92
CA LYS A 118 -22.31 8.81 13.54
C LYS A 118 -21.13 8.56 12.60
N GLY A 119 -20.54 9.64 12.09
CA GLY A 119 -19.41 9.61 11.15
C GLY A 119 -19.73 10.20 9.78
N ILE A 120 -21.01 10.36 9.42
CA ILE A 120 -21.45 10.98 8.17
C ILE A 120 -21.67 12.48 8.39
N GLY A 121 -20.87 13.30 7.72
CA GLY A 121 -21.03 14.77 7.74
C GLY A 121 -21.85 15.29 6.55
N LYS A 122 -22.25 16.56 6.61
CA LYS A 122 -23.02 17.26 5.56
C LYS A 122 -22.44 17.13 4.13
N SER A 123 -21.12 16.97 3.99
CA SER A 123 -20.44 16.78 2.69
C SER A 123 -20.58 15.35 2.15
N ILE A 124 -20.87 14.35 2.98
CA ILE A 124 -21.12 12.96 2.57
C ILE A 124 -22.62 12.77 2.33
N ALA A 125 -23.48 13.28 3.22
CA ALA A 125 -24.93 13.35 3.03
C ALA A 125 -25.32 13.87 1.64
N LYS A 126 -24.79 15.04 1.23
CA LYS A 126 -25.03 15.62 -0.10
C LYS A 126 -24.56 14.76 -1.29
N LYS A 127 -23.60 13.84 -1.09
CA LYS A 127 -23.19 12.89 -2.14
C LYS A 127 -24.15 11.72 -2.25
N ILE A 128 -24.73 11.30 -1.14
CA ILE A 128 -25.79 10.29 -1.09
C ILE A 128 -27.05 10.87 -1.76
N ASP A 129 -27.42 12.13 -1.49
CA ASP A 129 -28.51 12.83 -2.20
C ASP A 129 -28.25 12.93 -3.72
N GLU A 130 -27.04 13.33 -4.14
CA GLU A 130 -26.66 13.41 -5.55
C GLU A 130 -26.70 12.03 -6.24
N PHE A 131 -26.24 10.98 -5.56
CA PHE A 131 -26.23 9.62 -6.09
C PHE A 131 -27.65 9.04 -6.18
N LEU A 132 -28.48 9.22 -5.14
CA LEU A 132 -29.89 8.80 -5.13
C LEU A 132 -30.71 9.49 -6.23
N SER A 133 -30.44 10.77 -6.51
CA SER A 133 -31.20 11.56 -7.50
C SER A 133 -30.69 11.43 -8.94
N THR A 134 -29.46 10.96 -9.17
CA THR A 134 -28.86 10.90 -10.53
C THR A 134 -28.28 9.55 -10.95
N GLY A 135 -28.15 8.60 -10.01
CA GLY A 135 -27.43 7.33 -10.21
C GLY A 135 -25.92 7.49 -10.43
N LYS A 136 -25.36 8.68 -10.20
CA LYS A 136 -23.97 9.06 -10.48
C LYS A 136 -23.43 10.01 -9.41
N LEU A 137 -22.15 10.33 -9.51
CA LEU A 137 -21.55 11.39 -8.69
C LEU A 137 -20.53 12.18 -9.52
N ARG A 138 -20.80 13.47 -9.76
CA ARG A 138 -19.95 14.35 -10.59
C ARG A 138 -18.51 14.44 -10.08
N LYS A 139 -18.30 14.24 -8.77
CA LYS A 139 -16.96 14.18 -8.19
C LYS A 139 -16.18 12.92 -8.58
N LEU A 140 -16.83 11.77 -8.78
CA LEU A 140 -16.18 10.59 -9.35
C LEU A 140 -15.94 10.74 -10.85
N ASP A 141 -16.87 11.33 -11.60
CA ASP A 141 -16.66 11.52 -13.03
C ASP A 141 -15.48 12.50 -13.30
N SER A 142 -15.37 13.60 -12.54
CA SER A 142 -14.16 14.46 -12.54
C SER A 142 -12.89 13.81 -11.97
N ILE A 143 -12.96 12.62 -11.36
CA ILE A 143 -11.79 11.81 -10.99
C ILE A 143 -11.41 10.85 -12.13
N ARG A 144 -12.41 10.32 -12.84
CA ARG A 144 -12.25 9.47 -14.05
C ARG A 144 -11.74 10.24 -15.28
N GLU A 145 -11.73 11.57 -15.19
CA GLU A 145 -11.21 12.50 -16.20
C GLU A 145 -9.87 13.15 -15.80
N ASP A 146 -9.45 13.07 -14.53
CA ASP A 146 -8.15 13.59 -14.09
C ASP A 146 -7.00 12.66 -14.51
N SER A 147 -6.34 13.01 -15.61
CA SER A 147 -5.16 12.31 -16.13
C SER A 147 -3.95 12.40 -15.19
N THR A 148 -3.82 13.47 -14.40
CA THR A 148 -2.74 13.61 -13.41
C THR A 148 -2.98 12.70 -12.22
N GLY A 149 -4.23 12.65 -11.72
CA GLY A 149 -4.67 11.71 -10.70
C GLY A 149 -4.51 10.25 -11.13
N GLN A 150 -4.83 9.93 -12.38
CA GLN A 150 -4.58 8.60 -12.96
C GLN A 150 -3.09 8.25 -13.02
N ALA A 151 -2.23 9.16 -13.49
CA ALA A 151 -0.79 8.95 -13.51
C ALA A 151 -0.20 8.77 -12.10
N ILE A 152 -0.67 9.53 -11.11
CA ILE A 152 -0.27 9.34 -9.71
C ILE A 152 -0.73 7.97 -9.19
N ALA A 153 -1.97 7.58 -9.45
CA ALA A 153 -2.53 6.29 -9.03
C ALA A 153 -1.84 5.09 -9.71
N GLU A 154 -1.31 5.26 -10.92
CA GLU A 154 -0.54 4.23 -11.63
C GLU A 154 0.90 4.14 -11.09
N LEU A 155 1.62 5.25 -10.99
CA LEU A 155 3.02 5.26 -10.53
C LEU A 155 3.18 4.85 -9.05
N THR A 156 2.21 5.19 -8.19
CA THR A 156 2.24 4.82 -6.75
C THR A 156 1.95 3.34 -6.47
N ARG A 157 1.68 2.52 -7.50
CA ARG A 157 1.68 1.05 -7.38
C ARG A 157 3.08 0.49 -7.11
N VAL A 158 4.12 1.18 -7.59
CA VAL A 158 5.52 0.76 -7.44
C VAL A 158 5.98 0.96 -6.00
N SER A 159 6.50 -0.11 -5.38
CA SER A 159 7.00 -0.03 -4.01
C SER A 159 8.12 1.01 -3.91
N GLY A 160 7.97 1.98 -3.00
CA GLY A 160 8.90 3.09 -2.83
C GLY A 160 8.53 4.38 -3.57
N ILE A 161 7.50 4.38 -4.45
CA ILE A 161 6.98 5.59 -5.09
C ILE A 161 5.75 6.09 -4.31
N GLY A 162 5.94 7.15 -3.51
CA GLY A 162 4.84 7.88 -2.88
C GLY A 162 4.28 9.01 -3.77
N PRO A 163 3.14 9.63 -3.39
CA PRO A 163 2.47 10.66 -4.21
C PRO A 163 3.34 11.89 -4.52
N ALA A 164 4.38 12.16 -3.73
CA ALA A 164 5.36 13.21 -3.99
C ALA A 164 6.30 12.84 -5.17
N LYS A 165 6.93 11.66 -5.13
CA LYS A 165 7.80 11.17 -6.22
C LYS A 165 7.00 10.93 -7.50
N ALA A 166 5.75 10.48 -7.42
CA ALA A 166 4.88 10.38 -8.59
C ALA A 166 4.67 11.74 -9.28
N LYS A 167 4.46 12.83 -8.52
CA LYS A 167 4.32 14.20 -9.07
C LYS A 167 5.63 14.72 -9.66
N GLU A 168 6.77 14.43 -9.02
CA GLU A 168 8.11 14.73 -9.54
C GLU A 168 8.41 14.02 -10.87
N LEU A 169 7.98 12.76 -11.02
CA LEU A 169 8.09 11.96 -12.24
C LEU A 169 7.18 12.49 -13.36
N ILE A 170 5.94 12.88 -13.05
CA ILE A 170 5.00 13.47 -14.00
C ILE A 170 5.50 14.81 -14.56
N ILE A 171 6.17 15.63 -13.74
CA ILE A 171 6.84 16.86 -14.21
C ILE A 171 7.96 16.55 -15.22
N GLN A 172 8.57 15.36 -15.14
CA GLN A 172 9.57 14.85 -16.09
C GLN A 172 8.95 14.08 -17.27
N GLY A 173 7.64 14.15 -17.45
CA GLY A 173 6.90 13.49 -18.54
C GLY A 173 6.60 12.00 -18.32
N ILE A 174 6.96 11.45 -17.16
CA ILE A 174 6.76 10.03 -16.83
C ILE A 174 5.37 9.85 -16.23
N THR A 175 4.46 9.17 -16.93
CA THR A 175 3.03 9.08 -16.55
C THR A 175 2.51 7.65 -16.38
N THR A 176 3.26 6.66 -16.85
CA THR A 176 2.93 5.24 -16.83
C THR A 176 4.09 4.39 -16.33
N ILE A 177 3.79 3.14 -15.95
CA ILE A 177 4.82 2.13 -15.60
C ILE A 177 5.78 1.87 -16.76
N GLU A 178 5.34 2.03 -18.02
CA GLU A 178 6.18 1.77 -19.18
C GLU A 178 7.16 2.93 -19.44
N ASP A 179 6.73 4.17 -19.26
CA ASP A 179 7.64 5.34 -19.24
C ASP A 179 8.73 5.16 -18.15
N LEU A 180 8.31 4.62 -17.00
CA LEU A 180 9.16 4.39 -15.83
C LEU A 180 10.21 3.30 -16.06
N ARG A 181 9.85 2.20 -16.73
CA ARG A 181 10.78 1.11 -17.15
C ARG A 181 11.88 1.59 -18.09
N ASN A 182 11.59 2.61 -18.89
CA ASN A 182 12.57 3.22 -19.79
C ASN A 182 13.45 4.27 -19.10
N ARG A 183 13.22 4.57 -17.80
CA ARG A 183 13.87 5.64 -17.02
C ARG A 183 14.22 5.22 -15.59
N GLU A 184 14.81 4.04 -15.42
CA GLU A 184 15.32 3.56 -14.12
C GLU A 184 16.41 4.47 -13.52
N ASP A 185 17.05 5.34 -14.33
CA ASP A 185 18.00 6.37 -13.88
C ASP A 185 17.37 7.42 -12.93
N LEU A 186 16.04 7.56 -12.94
CA LEU A 186 15.31 8.46 -12.05
C LEU A 186 14.91 7.81 -10.70
N LEU A 187 15.27 6.54 -10.47
CA LEU A 187 14.75 5.73 -9.38
C LEU A 187 15.78 5.42 -8.30
N THR A 188 15.32 5.26 -7.06
CA THR A 188 16.14 4.69 -5.98
C THR A 188 16.19 3.16 -6.09
N HIS A 189 17.17 2.52 -5.43
CA HIS A 189 17.31 1.06 -5.41
C HIS A 189 16.02 0.32 -4.99
N HIS A 190 15.32 0.82 -3.96
CA HIS A 190 13.98 0.35 -3.57
C HIS A 190 13.00 0.44 -4.74
N GLN A 191 12.91 1.59 -5.41
CA GLN A 191 11.97 1.82 -6.51
C GLN A 191 12.26 0.93 -7.73
N ILE A 192 13.54 0.63 -8.02
CA ILE A 192 13.93 -0.32 -9.07
C ILE A 192 13.46 -1.74 -8.72
N ILE A 193 13.70 -2.23 -7.50
CA ILE A 193 13.20 -3.55 -7.04
C ILE A 193 11.66 -3.57 -7.04
N GLY A 194 11.03 -2.49 -6.60
CA GLY A 194 9.58 -2.31 -6.57
C GLY A 194 8.93 -2.26 -7.96
N LEU A 195 9.68 -1.88 -9.00
CA LEU A 195 9.25 -1.88 -10.40
C LEU A 195 9.48 -3.25 -11.04
N ARG A 196 10.66 -3.86 -10.80
CA ARG A 196 11.04 -5.20 -11.25
C ARG A 196 10.06 -6.29 -10.82
N HIS A 197 9.47 -6.15 -9.64
CA HIS A 197 8.54 -7.12 -9.04
C HIS A 197 7.12 -6.57 -8.84
N LEU A 198 6.74 -5.52 -9.56
CA LEU A 198 5.43 -4.86 -9.43
C LEU A 198 4.27 -5.86 -9.53
N GLU A 199 4.21 -6.65 -10.61
CA GLU A 199 3.17 -7.64 -10.86
C GLU A 199 3.18 -8.82 -9.86
N ASP A 200 4.29 -9.03 -9.14
CA ASP A 200 4.43 -10.06 -8.09
C ASP A 200 4.00 -9.54 -6.72
N PHE A 201 4.40 -8.31 -6.37
CA PHE A 201 4.00 -7.64 -5.13
C PHE A 201 2.51 -7.24 -5.11
N GLU A 202 1.85 -7.13 -6.27
CA GLU A 202 0.37 -7.00 -6.36
C GLU A 202 -0.39 -8.31 -6.08
N LYS A 203 0.27 -9.48 -6.02
CA LYS A 203 -0.38 -10.78 -5.77
C LYS A 203 -0.50 -11.07 -4.26
N ARG A 204 -1.70 -11.44 -3.81
CA ARG A 204 -1.92 -11.99 -2.46
C ARG A 204 -1.08 -13.26 -2.22
N ILE A 205 -0.70 -13.47 -0.97
CA ILE A 205 0.01 -14.66 -0.48
C ILE A 205 -1.02 -15.58 0.18
N PRO A 206 -1.23 -16.83 -0.26
CA PRO A 206 -2.08 -17.79 0.45
C PRO A 206 -1.58 -17.99 1.89
N ARG A 207 -2.49 -18.21 2.85
CA ARG A 207 -2.11 -18.44 4.25
C ARG A 207 -1.12 -19.60 4.40
N THR A 208 -1.34 -20.70 3.68
CA THR A 208 -0.48 -21.90 3.64
C THR A 208 0.98 -21.60 3.30
N ASP A 209 1.22 -20.66 2.40
CA ASP A 209 2.58 -20.28 1.96
C ASP A 209 3.31 -19.54 3.09
N VAL A 210 2.58 -18.73 3.88
CA VAL A 210 3.11 -18.06 5.08
C VAL A 210 3.34 -19.07 6.21
N GLU A 211 2.45 -20.05 6.39
CA GLU A 211 2.61 -21.12 7.39
C GLU A 211 3.85 -21.98 7.13
N GLN A 212 4.11 -22.34 5.87
CA GLN A 212 5.34 -23.05 5.47
C GLN A 212 6.59 -22.18 5.67
N TYR A 213 6.54 -20.91 5.26
CA TYR A 213 7.65 -19.97 5.43
C TYR A 213 7.95 -19.67 6.91
N GLU A 214 6.94 -19.65 7.79
CA GLU A 214 7.13 -19.49 9.23
C GLU A 214 7.99 -20.61 9.82
N GLN A 215 7.77 -21.87 9.41
CA GLN A 215 8.58 -23.00 9.88
C GLN A 215 10.01 -22.93 9.35
N LEU A 216 10.21 -22.50 8.10
CA LEU A 216 11.54 -22.30 7.51
C LEU A 216 12.31 -21.18 8.23
N LEU A 217 11.67 -20.04 8.51
CA LEU A 217 12.25 -18.94 9.27
C LEU A 217 12.62 -19.37 10.70
N LYS A 218 11.69 -20.00 11.43
CA LYS A 218 11.93 -20.46 12.80
C LYS A 218 13.07 -21.48 12.87
N THR A 219 13.14 -22.42 11.94
CA THR A 219 14.24 -23.39 11.85
C THR A 219 15.57 -22.68 11.58
N ALA A 220 15.65 -21.84 10.54
CA ALA A 220 16.89 -21.16 10.16
C ALA A 220 17.43 -20.17 11.20
N ILE A 221 16.55 -19.61 12.04
CA ILE A 221 16.91 -18.70 13.15
C ILE A 221 17.27 -19.49 14.41
N ALA A 222 16.55 -20.55 14.78
CA ALA A 222 16.90 -21.40 15.93
C ALA A 222 18.21 -22.18 15.71
N GLU A 223 18.53 -22.55 14.47
CA GLU A 223 19.87 -23.06 14.07
C GLU A 223 21.01 -22.03 14.20
N MET A 224 20.68 -20.73 14.29
CA MET A 224 21.64 -19.64 14.35
C MET A 224 21.89 -19.22 15.80
N ASP A 225 20.82 -18.96 16.54
CA ASP A 225 20.80 -18.77 17.99
C ASP A 225 19.37 -19.03 18.50
N PRO A 226 19.13 -20.03 19.39
CA PRO A 226 17.80 -20.37 19.89
C PRO A 226 17.21 -19.34 20.85
N LEU A 227 17.94 -18.28 21.22
CA LEU A 227 17.43 -17.18 22.05
C LEU A 227 16.63 -16.13 21.28
N TYR A 228 16.57 -16.21 19.94
CA TYR A 228 15.67 -15.37 19.14
C TYR A 228 14.24 -15.91 19.16
N GLU A 229 13.27 -15.06 19.50
CA GLU A 229 11.86 -15.40 19.34
C GLU A 229 11.29 -14.72 18.10
N LEU A 230 10.57 -15.50 17.28
CA LEU A 230 9.94 -15.02 16.04
C LEU A 230 8.42 -15.16 16.12
N THR A 231 7.71 -14.06 15.83
CA THR A 231 6.26 -14.04 15.65
C THR A 231 5.93 -13.41 14.31
N ILE A 232 5.30 -14.15 13.38
CA ILE A 232 4.70 -13.50 12.21
C ILE A 232 3.42 -12.80 12.66
N CYS A 233 3.32 -11.52 12.31
CA CYS A 233 2.30 -10.58 12.75
C CYS A 233 1.30 -10.28 11.61
N GLY A 234 0.94 -9.01 11.41
CA GLY A 234 0.21 -8.56 10.23
C GLY A 234 -1.15 -9.22 10.02
N SER A 235 -1.52 -9.36 8.74
CA SER A 235 -2.74 -10.07 8.34
C SER A 235 -2.74 -11.56 8.71
N TYR A 236 -1.56 -12.17 8.87
CA TYR A 236 -1.40 -13.58 9.23
C TYR A 236 -1.85 -13.85 10.67
N ARG A 237 -1.37 -13.06 11.64
CA ARG A 237 -1.74 -13.19 13.06
C ARG A 237 -3.20 -12.82 13.31
N ARG A 238 -3.79 -11.97 12.46
CA ARG A 238 -5.25 -11.69 12.46
C ARG A 238 -6.11 -12.73 11.74
N GLY A 239 -5.57 -13.92 11.47
CA GLY A 239 -6.31 -15.08 10.97
C GLY A 239 -6.79 -15.01 9.52
N LEU A 240 -6.32 -14.05 8.72
CA LEU A 240 -6.83 -13.91 7.35
C LEU A 240 -6.36 -15.06 6.43
N PRO A 241 -7.20 -15.50 5.46
CA PRO A 241 -6.89 -16.60 4.55
C PRO A 241 -5.86 -16.24 3.46
N SER A 242 -5.53 -14.95 3.32
CA SER A 242 -4.40 -14.49 2.52
C SER A 242 -3.77 -13.23 3.10
N CYS A 243 -2.47 -13.07 2.89
CA CYS A 243 -1.68 -11.89 3.26
C CYS A 243 -1.32 -11.05 2.02
N GLY A 244 -0.85 -9.82 2.22
CA GLY A 244 -0.25 -9.01 1.15
C GLY A 244 1.26 -9.19 1.11
N ASP A 245 1.84 -9.11 2.30
CA ASP A 245 3.23 -9.17 2.70
C ASP A 245 3.37 -10.03 3.97
N ILE A 246 4.61 -10.26 4.41
CA ILE A 246 4.94 -11.06 5.59
C ILE A 246 5.63 -10.17 6.63
N ASP A 247 4.88 -9.82 7.67
CA ASP A 247 5.33 -9.02 8.81
C ASP A 247 5.97 -9.92 9.87
N VAL A 248 7.30 -9.84 10.06
CA VAL A 248 8.04 -10.69 11.01
C VAL A 248 8.51 -9.86 12.20
N LEU A 249 7.90 -10.05 13.37
CA LEU A 249 8.44 -9.51 14.62
C LEU A 249 9.51 -10.43 15.17
N LEU A 250 10.61 -9.83 15.65
CA LEU A 250 11.75 -10.52 16.22
C LEU A 250 12.15 -9.88 17.56
N THR A 251 12.48 -10.70 18.56
CA THR A 251 13.08 -10.30 19.84
C THR A 251 14.35 -11.11 20.11
N HIS A 252 15.21 -10.61 21.00
CA HIS A 252 16.37 -11.33 21.50
C HIS A 252 16.77 -10.79 22.89
N PRO A 253 16.99 -11.61 23.93
CA PRO A 253 17.27 -11.15 25.30
C PRO A 253 18.45 -10.19 25.48
N ALA A 254 19.42 -10.16 24.56
CA ALA A 254 20.52 -9.19 24.61
C ALA A 254 20.12 -7.75 24.21
N TYR A 255 18.96 -7.56 23.57
CA TYR A 255 18.43 -6.25 23.19
C TYR A 255 17.20 -5.91 24.05
N VAL A 256 17.39 -4.99 24.98
CA VAL A 256 16.37 -4.52 25.94
C VAL A 256 16.33 -3.00 25.97
N SER A 257 15.19 -2.43 26.36
CA SER A 257 15.03 -0.99 26.38
C SER A 257 15.79 -0.37 27.57
N ASN A 258 16.54 0.69 27.29
CA ASN A 258 17.23 1.46 28.31
C ASN A 258 16.49 2.78 28.52
N THR A 259 15.49 2.74 29.41
CA THR A 259 14.54 3.85 29.62
C THR A 259 15.17 5.09 30.25
N SER A 260 16.28 4.93 30.97
CA SER A 260 16.92 6.00 31.75
C SER A 260 18.08 6.69 31.04
N ASN A 261 18.83 5.99 30.17
CA ASN A 261 19.95 6.59 29.44
C ASN A 261 20.23 5.81 28.13
N PRO A 262 20.19 6.43 26.93
CA PRO A 262 20.42 5.72 25.67
C PRO A 262 21.89 5.25 25.49
N ASP A 263 22.21 4.04 25.96
CA ASP A 263 23.53 3.43 25.74
C ASP A 263 23.78 3.20 24.23
N PRO A 264 24.82 3.80 23.61
CA PRO A 264 25.18 3.57 22.22
C PRO A 264 25.44 2.09 21.90
N LYS A 265 25.84 1.27 22.90
CA LYS A 265 26.00 -0.17 22.74
C LYS A 265 24.67 -0.85 22.42
N GLN A 266 23.57 -0.50 23.10
CA GLN A 266 22.25 -1.09 22.82
C GLN A 266 21.79 -0.81 21.39
N LYS A 267 22.09 0.39 20.86
CA LYS A 267 21.86 0.67 19.43
C LYS A 267 22.68 -0.30 18.56
N LYS A 268 23.99 -0.40 18.77
CA LYS A 268 24.85 -1.27 17.96
C LYS A 268 24.44 -2.75 18.08
N THR A 269 24.11 -3.22 19.28
CA THR A 269 23.61 -4.58 19.53
C THR A 269 22.39 -4.87 18.68
N ALA A 270 21.41 -3.96 18.59
CA ALA A 270 20.25 -4.13 17.72
C ALA A 270 20.65 -4.24 16.23
N THR A 271 21.50 -3.33 15.75
CA THR A 271 22.00 -3.32 14.36
C THR A 271 22.72 -4.63 14.02
N ASP A 272 23.62 -5.09 14.89
CA ASP A 272 24.40 -6.32 14.69
C ASP A 272 23.50 -7.57 14.71
N LEU A 273 22.57 -7.68 15.69
CA LEU A 273 21.61 -8.79 15.78
C LEU A 273 20.74 -8.91 14.52
N LEU A 274 20.09 -7.82 14.10
CA LEU A 274 19.24 -7.85 12.91
C LEU A 274 20.03 -8.12 11.62
N LYS A 275 21.25 -7.57 11.51
CA LYS A 275 22.11 -7.79 10.35
C LYS A 275 22.52 -9.26 10.21
N ILE A 276 22.92 -9.90 11.31
CA ILE A 276 23.30 -11.33 11.33
C ILE A 276 22.11 -12.21 10.92
N VAL A 277 20.89 -11.91 11.38
CA VAL A 277 19.66 -12.61 10.98
C VAL A 277 19.43 -12.48 9.47
N VAL A 278 19.49 -11.26 8.91
CA VAL A 278 19.27 -11.03 7.47
C VAL A 278 20.33 -11.75 6.63
N GLU A 279 21.61 -11.68 7.03
CA GLU A 279 22.70 -12.39 6.34
C GLU A 279 22.51 -13.92 6.37
N ARG A 280 22.06 -14.49 7.49
CA ARG A 280 21.73 -15.93 7.59
C ARG A 280 20.52 -16.31 6.74
N LEU A 281 19.48 -15.48 6.69
CA LEU A 281 18.29 -15.74 5.86
C LEU A 281 18.63 -15.65 4.36
N GLN A 282 19.50 -14.73 3.96
CA GLN A 282 20.05 -14.67 2.59
C GLN A 282 20.87 -15.92 2.25
N GLN A 283 21.78 -16.34 3.13
CA GLN A 283 22.55 -17.60 2.97
C GLN A 283 21.66 -18.84 2.83
N LYS A 284 20.47 -18.84 3.46
CA LYS A 284 19.46 -19.91 3.38
C LYS A 284 18.52 -19.79 2.16
N ASN A 285 18.64 -18.74 1.32
CA ASN A 285 17.68 -18.39 0.26
C ASN A 285 16.24 -18.18 0.78
N LEU A 286 16.10 -17.69 2.01
CA LEU A 286 14.81 -17.28 2.61
C LEU A 286 14.54 -15.78 2.46
N VAL A 287 15.53 -15.01 2.03
CA VAL A 287 15.46 -13.60 1.65
C VAL A 287 16.27 -13.42 0.36
N ASP A 288 15.69 -12.80 -0.66
CA ASP A 288 16.28 -12.62 -1.99
C ASP A 288 16.83 -11.18 -2.17
N GLU A 289 15.97 -10.16 -2.10
CA GLU A 289 16.34 -8.75 -2.37
C GLU A 289 16.21 -7.88 -1.11
N THR A 290 17.08 -6.88 -0.97
CA THR A 290 17.05 -5.88 0.11
C THR A 290 16.56 -4.54 -0.42
N LEU A 291 15.36 -4.11 -0.02
CA LEU A 291 14.82 -2.80 -0.36
C LEU A 291 15.34 -1.73 0.62
N ALA A 292 15.49 -2.07 1.90
CA ALA A 292 16.18 -1.29 2.92
C ALA A 292 16.64 -2.17 4.11
N LEU A 293 17.76 -1.82 4.74
CA LEU A 293 18.20 -2.36 6.02
C LEU A 293 18.66 -1.21 6.93
N GLY A 294 18.05 -1.11 8.10
CA GLY A 294 18.45 -0.19 9.17
C GLY A 294 18.50 -0.90 10.53
N ASP A 295 18.85 -0.16 11.58
CA ASP A 295 19.23 -0.71 12.90
C ASP A 295 18.22 -1.68 13.53
N VAL A 296 16.92 -1.47 13.32
CA VAL A 296 15.83 -2.27 13.90
C VAL A 296 14.77 -2.71 12.89
N LYS A 297 14.94 -2.37 11.60
CA LYS A 297 14.02 -2.79 10.54
C LYS A 297 14.74 -3.15 9.25
N PHE A 298 14.42 -4.33 8.74
CA PHE A 298 14.69 -4.79 7.39
C PHE A 298 13.41 -4.74 6.55
N MET A 299 13.55 -4.39 5.28
CA MET A 299 12.51 -4.43 4.27
C MET A 299 13.08 -5.13 3.04
N GLY A 300 12.57 -6.32 2.70
CA GLY A 300 13.10 -7.15 1.63
C GLY A 300 12.02 -7.88 0.82
N SER A 301 12.46 -8.86 0.05
CA SER A 301 11.58 -9.84 -0.58
C SER A 301 12.07 -11.27 -0.35
N CYS A 302 11.17 -12.23 -0.51
CA CYS A 302 11.42 -13.67 -0.45
C CYS A 302 10.64 -14.38 -1.57
N LYS A 303 11.18 -15.46 -2.13
CA LYS A 303 10.57 -16.18 -3.26
C LYS A 303 9.73 -17.38 -2.83
N LEU A 304 8.42 -17.17 -2.68
CA LEU A 304 7.47 -18.25 -2.32
C LEU A 304 6.72 -18.75 -3.55
N ASN A 305 6.78 -20.06 -3.80
CA ASN A 305 6.15 -20.73 -4.94
C ASN A 305 6.45 -20.02 -6.28
N GLY A 306 7.73 -19.68 -6.48
CA GLY A 306 8.24 -18.99 -7.66
C GLY A 306 7.93 -17.49 -7.75
N THR A 307 7.06 -16.96 -6.90
CA THR A 307 6.59 -15.57 -6.90
C THR A 307 7.31 -14.74 -5.84
N MET A 308 7.77 -13.53 -6.18
CA MET A 308 8.40 -12.63 -5.22
C MET A 308 7.39 -12.02 -4.26
N ARG A 309 7.59 -12.22 -2.96
CA ARG A 309 6.72 -11.72 -1.88
C ARG A 309 7.48 -10.70 -1.05
N ARG A 310 6.80 -9.66 -0.57
CA ARG A 310 7.39 -8.68 0.35
C ARG A 310 7.48 -9.28 1.76
N VAL A 311 8.63 -9.09 2.41
CA VAL A 311 8.86 -9.45 3.81
C VAL A 311 9.47 -8.25 4.54
N ASP A 312 8.95 -7.94 5.72
CA ASP A 312 9.47 -6.89 6.61
C ASP A 312 9.82 -7.53 7.95
N ILE A 313 11.08 -7.47 8.35
CA ILE A 313 11.55 -7.98 9.65
C ILE A 313 11.79 -6.79 10.57
N ARG A 314 11.14 -6.78 11.74
CA ARG A 314 11.32 -5.75 12.77
C ARG A 314 11.86 -6.37 14.05
N LEU A 315 13.10 -6.04 14.39
CA LEU A 315 13.66 -6.29 15.71
C LEU A 315 13.03 -5.29 16.69
N THR A 316 12.72 -5.74 17.90
CA THR A 316 12.16 -4.90 18.98
C THR A 316 12.82 -5.27 20.31
N PRO A 317 12.90 -4.36 21.29
CA PRO A 317 13.41 -4.70 22.62
C PRO A 317 12.56 -5.82 23.25
N PHE A 318 13.23 -6.81 23.84
CA PHE A 318 12.61 -8.01 24.39
C PHE A 318 11.55 -7.68 25.47
N ASP A 319 11.88 -6.75 26.35
CA ASP A 319 11.01 -6.18 27.40
C ASP A 319 9.80 -5.38 26.87
N GLN A 320 9.76 -5.09 25.57
CA GLN A 320 8.70 -4.31 24.91
C GLN A 320 7.85 -5.12 23.92
N TYR A 321 8.00 -6.46 23.93
CA TYR A 321 7.31 -7.39 23.02
C TYR A 321 5.81 -7.11 22.90
N TYR A 322 5.09 -6.90 24.00
CA TYR A 322 3.62 -6.77 23.97
C TYR A 322 3.13 -5.50 23.26
N CYS A 323 3.80 -4.35 23.41
CA CYS A 323 3.50 -3.14 22.63
C CYS A 323 3.82 -3.35 21.14
N ALA A 324 4.91 -4.03 20.85
CA ALA A 324 5.40 -4.26 19.49
C ALA A 324 4.53 -5.28 18.73
N VAL A 325 4.11 -6.37 19.36
CA VAL A 325 3.25 -7.40 18.76
C VAL A 325 1.82 -6.89 18.57
N LEU A 326 1.29 -6.10 19.52
CA LEU A 326 0.01 -5.41 19.36
C LEU A 326 0.05 -4.49 18.13
N TYR A 327 1.06 -3.61 18.05
CA TYR A 327 1.26 -2.73 16.90
C TYR A 327 1.39 -3.50 15.58
N PHE A 328 2.28 -4.50 15.51
CA PHE A 328 2.59 -5.14 14.23
C PHE A 328 1.50 -6.15 13.82
N THR A 329 0.67 -6.63 14.76
CA THR A 329 -0.58 -7.35 14.46
C THR A 329 -1.57 -6.43 13.73
N GLY A 330 -1.72 -5.18 14.16
CA GLY A 330 -2.65 -4.23 13.57
C GLY A 330 -4.12 -4.66 13.74
N SER A 331 -5.04 -4.31 12.82
CA SER A 331 -4.84 -3.58 11.55
C SER A 331 -4.33 -2.14 11.71
N ASP A 332 -4.01 -1.47 10.59
CA ASP A 332 -3.61 -0.06 10.60
C ASP A 332 -4.72 0.84 11.14
N VAL A 333 -5.99 0.55 10.82
CA VAL A 333 -7.16 1.29 11.32
C VAL A 333 -7.40 0.97 12.79
N PHE A 334 -7.35 -0.31 13.20
CA PHE A 334 -7.46 -0.70 14.60
C PHE A 334 -6.41 0.01 15.49
N ASN A 335 -5.14 0.00 15.07
CA ASN A 335 -4.06 0.72 15.76
C ASN A 335 -4.36 2.22 15.92
N GLN A 336 -4.87 2.87 14.88
CA GLN A 336 -5.21 4.30 14.93
C GLN A 336 -6.39 4.57 15.88
N ASN A 337 -7.39 3.68 15.90
CA ASN A 337 -8.54 3.80 16.78
C ASN A 337 -8.15 3.56 18.25
N MET A 338 -7.37 2.51 18.54
CA MET A 338 -6.89 2.20 19.89
C MET A 338 -5.92 3.26 20.43
N ARG A 339 -4.96 3.74 19.62
CA ARG A 339 -4.09 4.87 20.01
C ARG A 339 -4.87 6.16 20.25
N LYS A 340 -5.94 6.43 19.49
CA LYS A 340 -6.84 7.57 19.74
C LYS A 340 -7.64 7.40 21.04
N HIS A 341 -8.11 6.18 21.35
CA HIS A 341 -8.81 5.88 22.61
C HIS A 341 -7.88 6.04 23.82
N ALA A 342 -6.63 5.59 23.73
CA ALA A 342 -5.62 5.81 24.77
C ALA A 342 -5.47 7.30 25.11
N LEU A 343 -5.43 8.19 24.10
CA LEU A 343 -5.35 9.63 24.29
C LEU A 343 -6.58 10.19 25.04
N THR A 344 -7.78 9.68 24.80
CA THR A 344 -8.99 10.08 25.57
C THR A 344 -8.99 9.58 27.02
N GLN A 345 -8.10 8.64 27.35
CA GLN A 345 -7.94 8.05 28.69
C GLN A 345 -6.67 8.55 29.41
N ASN A 346 -6.08 9.63 28.89
CA ASN A 346 -4.82 10.23 29.37
C ASN A 346 -3.62 9.26 29.28
N PHE A 347 -3.51 8.51 28.18
CA PHE A 347 -2.34 7.70 27.83
C PHE A 347 -1.87 7.99 26.40
N THR A 348 -0.57 7.78 26.15
CA THR A 348 -0.04 7.63 24.79
C THR A 348 0.49 6.21 24.60
N LEU A 349 0.14 5.60 23.45
CA LEU A 349 0.50 4.24 23.08
C LEU A 349 1.31 4.26 21.80
N ASN A 350 2.51 3.69 21.83
CA ASN A 350 3.31 3.40 20.65
C ASN A 350 3.76 1.94 20.62
N GLU A 351 4.57 1.57 19.65
CA GLU A 351 5.10 0.23 19.39
C GLU A 351 6.25 -0.20 20.33
N TYR A 352 6.42 0.52 21.44
CA TYR A 352 7.46 0.31 22.46
C TYR A 352 6.87 0.35 23.89
N THR A 353 5.99 1.33 24.17
CA THR A 353 5.48 1.61 25.52
C THR A 353 4.06 2.18 25.49
N LEU A 354 3.27 1.84 26.52
CA LEU A 354 2.13 2.65 26.98
C LEU A 354 2.62 3.58 28.11
N ARG A 355 2.30 4.88 28.05
CA ARG A 355 2.72 5.89 29.04
C ARG A 355 1.53 6.75 29.45
N ARG A 356 1.37 7.04 30.74
CA ARG A 356 0.35 8.00 31.21
C ARG A 356 0.78 9.42 30.82
N LEU A 357 -0.17 10.25 30.40
CA LEU A 357 0.01 11.68 30.17
C LEU A 357 -0.21 12.44 31.49
N GLY A 358 0.69 13.36 31.82
CA GLY A 358 0.49 14.32 32.91
C GLY A 358 -0.45 15.47 32.50
N GLU A 359 -0.78 16.35 33.45
CA GLU A 359 -1.65 17.52 33.24
C GLU A 359 -1.15 18.46 32.12
N THR A 360 0.17 18.50 31.90
CA THR A 360 0.83 19.25 30.82
C THR A 360 0.74 18.60 29.44
N GLY A 361 0.10 17.43 29.33
CA GLY A 361 0.08 16.59 28.12
C GLY A 361 1.39 15.87 27.82
N LEU A 362 2.41 16.00 28.67
CA LEU A 362 3.69 15.30 28.50
C LEU A 362 3.57 13.81 28.92
N PRO A 363 4.16 12.86 28.18
CA PRO A 363 4.23 11.47 28.60
C PRO A 363 5.17 11.29 29.80
N GLY A 364 4.66 10.66 30.85
CA GLY A 364 5.46 10.19 31.98
C GLY A 364 6.20 8.88 31.66
N GLU A 365 6.45 8.11 32.73
CA GLU A 365 7.08 6.79 32.63
C GLU A 365 6.20 5.76 31.92
N ALA A 366 6.82 4.67 31.46
CA ALA A 366 6.11 3.55 30.89
C ALA A 366 5.47 2.70 31.99
N VAL A 367 4.23 2.25 31.77
CA VAL A 367 3.61 1.27 32.68
C VAL A 367 4.18 -0.13 32.42
N THR A 368 4.19 -0.97 33.45
CA THR A 368 4.57 -2.39 33.33
C THR A 368 3.55 -3.13 32.49
N ILE A 369 3.99 -3.95 31.53
CA ILE A 369 3.11 -4.71 30.62
C ILE A 369 3.62 -6.15 30.56
N GLY A 370 2.87 -7.07 31.18
CA GLY A 370 3.11 -8.51 31.19
C GLY A 370 2.27 -9.28 30.16
N SER A 371 1.29 -8.65 29.49
CA SER A 371 0.55 -9.24 28.39
C SER A 371 0.02 -8.20 27.39
N GLU A 372 -0.47 -8.62 26.22
CA GLU A 372 -1.25 -7.72 25.33
C GLU A 372 -2.50 -7.16 26.02
N LYS A 373 -3.18 -7.98 26.85
CA LYS A 373 -4.44 -7.61 27.52
C LYS A 373 -4.27 -6.44 28.48
N ASP A 374 -3.13 -6.35 29.16
CA ASP A 374 -2.81 -5.26 30.09
C ASP A 374 -2.94 -3.89 29.38
N ILE A 375 -2.55 -3.83 28.09
CA ILE A 375 -2.62 -2.61 27.27
C ILE A 375 -4.08 -2.21 27.00
N PHE A 376 -5.00 -3.18 26.89
CA PHE A 376 -6.45 -2.93 26.79
C PHE A 376 -7.03 -2.49 28.14
N ASP A 377 -6.65 -3.17 29.23
CA ASP A 377 -7.12 -2.91 30.59
C ASP A 377 -6.72 -1.51 31.08
N TYR A 378 -5.45 -1.11 30.88
CA TYR A 378 -4.96 0.21 31.31
C TYR A 378 -5.72 1.39 30.67
N ILE A 379 -6.25 1.21 29.47
CA ILE A 379 -6.94 2.26 28.71
C ILE A 379 -8.45 2.05 28.65
N ASP A 380 -9.04 1.15 29.45
CA ASP A 380 -10.48 0.83 29.43
C ASP A 380 -11.01 0.64 28.00
N TYR A 381 -10.40 -0.30 27.26
CA TYR A 381 -10.82 -0.67 25.91
C TYR A 381 -11.21 -2.14 25.87
N PRO A 382 -12.35 -2.53 25.26
CA PRO A 382 -12.75 -3.93 25.19
C PRO A 382 -11.65 -4.80 24.59
N HIS A 383 -11.22 -5.83 25.33
CA HIS A 383 -10.21 -6.78 24.87
C HIS A 383 -10.63 -7.40 23.53
N LYS A 384 -9.67 -7.52 22.61
CA LYS A 384 -9.88 -8.06 21.27
C LYS A 384 -8.81 -9.07 20.92
N GLU A 385 -9.23 -10.27 20.55
CA GLU A 385 -8.33 -11.24 19.95
C GLU A 385 -7.83 -10.74 18.58
N PRO A 386 -6.66 -11.18 18.10
CA PRO A 386 -6.09 -10.72 16.84
C PRO A 386 -7.07 -10.75 15.65
N HIS A 387 -7.97 -11.73 15.58
CA HIS A 387 -8.96 -11.84 14.51
C HIS A 387 -10.04 -10.74 14.53
N ASP A 388 -10.34 -10.14 15.68
CA ASP A 388 -11.33 -9.06 15.84
C ASP A 388 -10.78 -7.66 15.49
N ARG A 389 -9.49 -7.57 15.14
CA ARG A 389 -8.75 -6.32 14.87
C ARG A 389 -8.67 -5.96 13.38
N ASN A 390 -9.47 -6.63 12.54
CA ASN A 390 -9.44 -6.47 11.09
C ASN A 390 -10.12 -5.21 10.54
N ASN A 391 -10.81 -4.43 11.39
CA ASN A 391 -11.60 -3.24 11.02
C ASN A 391 -11.02 -1.92 11.55
#